data_AF-A0A8S1F8W3-F1
#
_entry.id   AF-A0A8S1F8W3-F1
#
_cell.length_a   1.000
_cell.length_b   1.000
_cell.length_c   1.000
_cell.angle_alpha   90.00
_cell.angle_beta   90.00
_cell.angle_gamma   90.00
#
_symmetry.space_group_name_H-M   'P 1'
#
loop_
_entity.id
_entity.type
_entity.pdbx_description
1 polymer ?
#
loop_
_entity_poly.entity_id
_entity_poly.type
_entity_poly.pdbx_seq_one_letter_code
_entity_poly.pdbx_strand_id
1 'polypeptide(L)'
;MSNSAGSMAFFSQIQGGIQQLKQKTTEFAEQAAPSIGASLNSLKEAPKFMENAFKSGLNKVKLDSLGKVLNVPSLGRCQSPIDIVPVITTFGEHLQNAHFEVAYERNGEFKAANDGNSVWLLRDGNASELAISFIPEEQYHLDAVNFHWATEPMNGSEHTIGGVGYAGEMHLIHRNTRFATMAEALKQPNGVIAIAVFLNESHDDNAAFAPFIDILPSIHYKGSECKLCSFDFQEFFPPAEKTKEFWLYEGSETVEPFRETINWIVIRAAMPISSSQLDKLRAVRAGCYDEETSDKLAMKPLREIQPANSRTVLSSFRSVAGAPDLGFRQ
;
A
#
# COMPACT_ATOMS: atom_id res chain seq x y z
N MET A 1 56.14 -4.37 3.55
CA MET A 1 55.77 -5.67 2.95
C MET A 1 54.98 -6.50 3.95
N SER A 2 53.72 -6.18 4.23
CA SER A 2 52.93 -6.90 5.25
C SER A 2 51.40 -6.78 5.10
N ASN A 3 50.86 -6.77 3.87
CA ASN A 3 49.40 -6.71 3.64
C ASN A 3 48.83 -7.76 2.67
N SER A 4 49.63 -8.73 2.19
CA SER A 4 49.14 -9.77 1.26
C SER A 4 48.62 -11.04 1.94
N ALA A 5 48.98 -11.29 3.21
CA ALA A 5 48.62 -12.55 3.89
C ALA A 5 47.16 -12.58 4.39
N GLY A 6 46.61 -11.46 4.84
CA GLY A 6 45.21 -11.38 5.32
C GLY A 6 44.15 -11.48 4.23
N SER A 7 44.46 -10.98 3.03
CA SER A 7 43.57 -11.03 1.86
C SER A 7 43.39 -12.48 1.37
N MET A 8 44.47 -13.25 1.28
CA MET A 8 44.45 -14.65 0.83
C MET A 8 43.65 -15.58 1.77
N ALA A 9 43.70 -15.35 3.08
CA ALA A 9 42.93 -16.11 4.06
C ALA A 9 41.42 -15.84 3.99
N PHE A 10 41.03 -14.59 3.70
CA PHE A 10 39.63 -14.21 3.50
C PHE A 10 39.05 -14.80 2.20
N PHE A 11 39.82 -14.79 1.11
CA PHE A 11 39.41 -15.39 -0.16
C PHE A 11 39.25 -16.91 -0.09
N SER A 12 40.08 -17.61 0.70
CA SER A 12 39.94 -19.06 0.86
C SER A 12 38.72 -19.45 1.70
N GLN A 13 38.36 -18.67 2.73
CA GLN A 13 37.12 -18.86 3.49
C GLN A 13 35.87 -18.65 2.64
N ILE A 14 35.87 -17.65 1.75
CA ILE A 14 34.76 -17.40 0.82
C ILE A 14 34.64 -18.52 -0.21
N GLN A 15 35.75 -19.01 -0.77
CA GLN A 15 35.72 -20.15 -1.70
C GLN A 15 35.20 -21.43 -1.04
N GLY A 16 35.57 -21.68 0.23
CA GLY A 16 35.04 -22.80 1.02
C GLY A 16 33.53 -22.71 1.24
N GLY A 17 33.01 -21.52 1.58
CA GLY A 17 31.58 -21.26 1.74
C GLY A 17 30.79 -21.45 0.43
N ILE A 18 31.35 -21.00 -0.70
CA ILE A 18 30.74 -21.17 -2.03
C ILE A 18 30.69 -22.66 -2.44
N GLN A 19 31.71 -23.45 -2.11
CA GLN A 19 31.68 -24.90 -2.38
C GLN A 19 30.62 -25.62 -1.53
N GLN A 20 30.49 -25.28 -0.24
CA GLN A 20 29.45 -25.85 0.62
C GLN A 20 28.03 -25.48 0.15
N LEU A 21 27.83 -24.24 -0.31
CA LEU A 21 26.58 -23.80 -0.91
C LEU A 21 26.26 -24.58 -2.18
N LYS A 22 27.23 -24.75 -3.09
CA LYS A 22 27.04 -25.57 -4.31
C LYS A 22 26.66 -27.01 -4.00
N GLN A 23 27.27 -27.60 -2.97
CA GLN A 23 27.00 -28.98 -2.57
C GLN A 23 25.57 -29.12 -2.02
N LYS A 24 25.14 -28.21 -1.13
CA LYS A 24 23.75 -28.15 -0.61
C LYS A 24 22.71 -27.89 -1.69
N THR A 25 23.00 -27.03 -2.67
CA THR A 25 22.09 -26.77 -3.80
C THR A 25 21.94 -27.98 -4.71
N THR A 26 23.01 -28.79 -4.85
CA THR A 26 22.97 -30.03 -5.64
C THR A 26 22.15 -31.11 -4.94
N GLU A 27 22.32 -31.27 -3.62
CA GLU A 27 21.50 -32.17 -2.80
C GLU A 27 20.01 -31.79 -2.79
N PHE A 28 19.69 -30.48 -2.76
CA PHE A 28 18.31 -29.98 -2.87
C PHE A 28 17.71 -30.20 -4.27
N ALA A 29 18.51 -30.13 -5.33
CA ALA A 29 18.05 -30.33 -6.70
C ALA A 29 17.74 -31.80 -7.01
N GLU A 30 18.41 -32.75 -6.35
CA GLU A 30 18.11 -34.19 -6.50
C GLU A 30 16.82 -34.62 -5.78
N GLN A 31 16.34 -33.83 -4.82
CA GLN A 31 15.11 -34.12 -4.05
C GLN A 31 13.84 -33.42 -4.58
N ALA A 32 13.96 -32.51 -5.54
CA ALA A 32 12.85 -31.70 -6.01
C ALA A 32 12.32 -32.16 -7.40
N ALA A 33 11.00 -32.21 -7.54
CA ALA A 33 10.29 -32.72 -8.71
C ALA A 33 10.67 -31.99 -10.03
N PRO A 34 10.46 -32.62 -11.21
CA PRO A 34 11.00 -32.15 -12.51
C PRO A 34 10.57 -30.75 -12.97
N SER A 35 9.56 -30.13 -12.34
CA SER A 35 9.08 -28.78 -12.69
C SER A 35 9.99 -27.63 -12.25
N ILE A 36 11.02 -27.88 -11.42
CA ILE A 36 11.97 -26.85 -10.96
C ILE A 36 13.20 -26.72 -11.90
N GLY A 37 13.43 -27.71 -12.78
CA GLY A 37 14.62 -27.77 -13.64
C GLY A 37 14.77 -26.61 -14.64
N ALA A 38 13.65 -26.02 -15.09
CA ALA A 38 13.66 -24.89 -16.02
C ALA A 38 14.12 -23.57 -15.36
N SER A 39 13.68 -23.30 -14.13
CA SER A 39 14.05 -22.09 -13.36
C SER A 39 15.47 -22.14 -12.79
N LEU A 40 16.05 -23.34 -12.64
CA LEU A 40 17.43 -23.52 -12.16
C LEU A 40 18.48 -23.29 -13.25
N ASN A 41 18.16 -23.49 -14.53
CA ASN A 41 19.11 -23.23 -15.61
C ASN A 41 19.38 -21.73 -15.82
N SER A 42 18.42 -20.84 -15.53
CA SER A 42 18.63 -19.39 -15.51
C SER A 42 19.51 -18.90 -14.35
N LEU A 43 19.66 -19.69 -13.28
CA LEU A 43 20.54 -19.38 -12.14
C LEU A 43 22.01 -19.75 -12.38
N LYS A 44 22.33 -20.55 -13.42
CA LYS A 44 23.71 -20.95 -13.75
C LYS A 44 24.56 -19.81 -14.34
N GLU A 45 23.93 -18.75 -14.82
CA GLU A 45 24.62 -17.58 -15.39
C GLU A 45 24.82 -16.42 -14.39
N ALA A 46 24.09 -16.42 -13.27
CA ALA A 46 24.20 -15.44 -12.19
C ALA A 46 25.62 -15.28 -11.57
N PRO A 47 26.48 -16.32 -11.49
CA PRO A 47 27.80 -16.18 -10.88
C PRO A 47 28.73 -15.22 -11.63
N LYS A 48 28.66 -15.16 -12.97
CA LYS A 48 29.53 -14.28 -13.79
C LYS A 48 29.15 -12.80 -13.68
N PHE A 49 27.88 -12.50 -13.43
CA PHE A 49 27.38 -11.13 -13.32
C PHE A 49 27.77 -10.50 -11.96
N MET A 50 27.67 -11.29 -10.88
CA MET A 50 28.05 -10.88 -9.52
C MET A 50 29.56 -10.63 -9.39
N GLU A 51 30.39 -11.41 -10.08
CA GLU A 51 31.86 -11.26 -10.05
C GLU A 51 32.34 -9.96 -10.73
N ASN A 52 31.63 -9.49 -11.77
CA ASN A 52 31.90 -8.19 -12.41
C ASN A 52 31.37 -7.01 -11.58
N ALA A 53 30.24 -7.16 -10.89
CA ALA A 53 29.68 -6.12 -10.03
C ALA A 53 30.57 -5.83 -8.81
N PHE A 54 31.16 -6.86 -8.19
CA PHE A 54 32.06 -6.72 -7.04
C PHE A 54 33.40 -6.05 -7.40
N LYS A 55 33.89 -6.20 -8.63
CA LYS A 55 35.09 -5.47 -9.11
C LYS A 55 34.85 -3.97 -9.33
N SER A 56 33.60 -3.53 -9.42
CA SER A 56 33.25 -2.14 -9.76
C SER A 56 32.88 -1.23 -8.58
N GLY A 57 32.98 -1.72 -7.33
CA GLY A 57 32.82 -0.88 -6.13
C GLY A 57 31.44 -0.20 -6.04
N LEU A 58 30.38 -0.97 -5.82
CA LEU A 58 29.01 -0.44 -5.76
C LEU A 58 28.60 -0.07 -4.33
N ASN A 59 28.31 1.22 -4.11
CA ASN A 59 27.72 1.76 -2.88
C ASN A 59 26.25 1.35 -2.71
N LYS A 60 25.82 1.31 -1.43
CA LYS A 60 24.53 0.83 -0.90
C LYS A 60 23.26 1.33 -1.61
N VAL A 61 23.31 2.48 -2.30
CA VAL A 61 22.18 3.10 -3.03
C VAL A 61 21.82 2.34 -4.33
N LYS A 62 22.71 1.50 -4.88
CA LYS A 62 22.43 0.76 -6.13
C LYS A 62 21.84 -0.65 -5.94
N LEU A 63 21.78 -1.18 -4.72
CA LEU A 63 21.16 -2.50 -4.50
C LEU A 63 19.64 -2.48 -4.71
N ASP A 64 18.97 -1.39 -4.32
CA ASP A 64 17.52 -1.23 -4.53
C ASP A 64 17.18 -1.11 -6.02
N SER A 65 18.11 -0.58 -6.82
CA SER A 65 17.99 -0.53 -8.29
C SER A 65 18.18 -1.91 -8.95
N LEU A 66 18.94 -2.82 -8.32
CA LEU A 66 19.11 -4.20 -8.79
C LEU A 66 17.85 -5.05 -8.57
N GLY A 67 17.07 -4.75 -7.52
CA GLY A 67 15.76 -5.36 -7.29
C GLY A 67 14.73 -5.03 -8.36
N LYS A 68 14.89 -3.90 -9.08
CA LYS A 68 14.06 -3.55 -10.25
C LYS A 68 14.48 -4.27 -11.53
N VAL A 69 15.73 -4.73 -11.62
CA VAL A 69 16.29 -5.37 -12.83
C VAL A 69 16.16 -6.89 -12.79
N LEU A 70 16.17 -7.49 -11.60
CA LEU A 70 15.91 -8.91 -11.41
C LEU A 70 14.42 -9.07 -11.11
N ASN A 71 13.60 -9.31 -12.14
CA ASN A 71 12.23 -9.77 -11.98
C ASN A 71 12.24 -11.21 -11.41
N VAL A 72 12.66 -11.34 -10.16
CA VAL A 72 12.38 -12.51 -9.34
C VAL A 72 10.94 -12.32 -8.93
N PRO A 73 9.99 -13.17 -9.38
CA PRO A 73 8.65 -13.16 -8.83
C PRO A 73 8.81 -13.27 -7.32
N SER A 74 8.30 -12.27 -6.60
CA SER A 74 8.46 -12.14 -5.16
C SER A 74 7.61 -13.18 -4.44
N LEU A 75 7.95 -14.47 -4.61
CA LEU A 75 7.28 -15.58 -3.96
C LEU A 75 7.23 -15.31 -2.46
N GLY A 76 6.01 -15.13 -1.94
CA GLY A 76 5.75 -14.90 -0.52
C GLY A 76 5.70 -13.44 -0.05
N ARG A 77 5.88 -12.44 -0.92
CA ARG A 77 5.67 -11.03 -0.54
C ARG A 77 4.20 -10.64 -0.63
N CYS A 78 3.69 -9.97 0.40
CA CYS A 78 2.32 -9.49 0.49
C CYS A 78 2.24 -7.97 0.22
N GLN A 79 2.68 -7.51 -0.95
CA GLN A 79 2.72 -6.08 -1.28
C GLN A 79 1.36 -5.54 -1.76
N SER A 80 1.10 -4.25 -1.50
CA SER A 80 -0.06 -3.49 -1.96
C SER A 80 0.37 -2.34 -2.90
N PRO A 81 -0.54 -1.77 -3.72
CA PRO A 81 -1.93 -2.18 -3.93
C PRO A 81 -2.02 -3.45 -4.79
N ILE A 82 -3.22 -4.04 -4.87
CA ILE A 82 -3.50 -5.21 -5.74
C ILE A 82 -4.70 -4.95 -6.65
N ASP A 83 -4.78 -5.71 -7.73
CA ASP A 83 -6.04 -5.86 -8.48
C ASP A 83 -6.93 -6.88 -7.77
N ILE A 84 -8.11 -6.44 -7.36
CA ILE A 84 -9.12 -7.28 -6.73
C ILE A 84 -10.00 -7.86 -7.82
N VAL A 85 -9.87 -9.16 -8.07
CA VAL A 85 -10.68 -9.88 -9.06
C VAL A 85 -11.87 -10.53 -8.34
N PRO A 86 -13.10 -9.96 -8.39
CA PRO A 86 -14.19 -10.37 -7.49
C PRO A 86 -14.58 -11.84 -7.61
N VAL A 87 -14.47 -12.43 -8.81
CA VAL A 87 -14.83 -13.82 -9.09
C VAL A 87 -13.94 -14.86 -8.39
N ILE A 88 -12.72 -14.50 -8.00
CA ILE A 88 -11.80 -15.39 -7.26
C ILE A 88 -11.67 -15.02 -5.78
N THR A 89 -12.44 -14.04 -5.30
CA THR A 89 -12.47 -13.71 -3.87
C THR A 89 -13.25 -14.76 -3.08
N THR A 90 -12.83 -14.99 -1.84
CA THR A 90 -13.48 -15.97 -0.96
C THR A 90 -14.51 -15.26 -0.10
N PHE A 91 -15.76 -15.73 -0.10
CA PHE A 91 -16.78 -15.18 0.78
C PHE A 91 -16.48 -15.53 2.24
N GLY A 92 -16.32 -14.50 3.08
CA GLY A 92 -16.14 -14.67 4.52
C GLY A 92 -17.49 -14.61 5.23
N GLU A 93 -18.06 -15.74 5.65
CA GLU A 93 -19.38 -15.76 6.28
C GLU A 93 -19.46 -14.88 7.54
N HIS A 94 -18.36 -14.81 8.30
CA HIS A 94 -18.22 -13.96 9.49
C HIS A 94 -18.21 -12.45 9.16
N LEU A 95 -18.05 -12.07 7.88
CA LEU A 95 -18.04 -10.68 7.43
C LEU A 95 -19.41 -10.21 6.90
N GLN A 96 -20.39 -11.10 6.71
CA GLN A 96 -21.65 -10.78 6.00
C GLN A 96 -22.46 -9.63 6.63
N ASN A 97 -22.41 -9.52 7.95
CA ASN A 97 -23.08 -8.47 8.72
C ASN A 97 -22.05 -7.61 9.47
N ALA A 98 -20.83 -7.53 8.94
CA ALA A 98 -19.81 -6.69 9.52
C ALA A 98 -20.23 -5.22 9.47
N HIS A 99 -19.89 -4.48 10.52
CA HIS A 99 -20.16 -3.06 10.63
C HIS A 99 -18.97 -2.35 11.29
N PHE A 100 -18.92 -1.05 11.05
CA PHE A 100 -17.88 -0.16 11.56
C PHE A 100 -18.55 0.85 12.48
N GLU A 101 -18.03 0.99 13.69
CA GLU A 101 -18.44 2.04 14.63
C GLU A 101 -17.35 3.09 14.63
N VAL A 102 -17.68 4.27 14.10
CA VAL A 102 -16.74 5.35 13.89
C VAL A 102 -17.15 6.55 14.72
N ALA A 103 -16.19 7.09 15.46
CA ALA A 103 -16.37 8.28 16.28
C ALA A 103 -15.09 9.11 16.22
N TYR A 104 -14.84 9.79 15.10
CA TYR A 104 -13.67 10.67 14.97
C TYR A 104 -13.89 11.98 15.74
N GLU A 105 -13.09 12.24 16.77
CA GLU A 105 -13.11 13.51 17.50
C GLU A 105 -12.83 14.68 16.56
N ARG A 106 -13.69 15.70 16.65
CA ARG A 106 -13.60 16.93 15.85
C ARG A 106 -12.65 17.96 16.47
N ASN A 107 -12.26 17.73 17.72
CA ASN A 107 -11.40 18.61 18.49
C ASN A 107 -10.01 17.98 18.54
N GLY A 108 -9.01 18.68 18.00
CA GLY A 108 -7.64 18.20 17.99
C GLY A 108 -6.73 19.18 17.26
N GLU A 109 -5.42 19.06 17.48
CA GLU A 109 -4.45 19.66 16.59
C GLU A 109 -4.22 18.71 15.42
N PHE A 110 -4.60 19.14 14.23
CA PHE A 110 -4.41 18.38 13.01
C PHE A 110 -3.43 19.11 12.10
N LYS A 111 -2.75 18.35 11.25
CA LYS A 111 -1.74 18.88 10.36
C LYS A 111 -1.92 18.30 8.97
N ALA A 112 -1.93 19.15 7.97
CA ALA A 112 -1.74 18.71 6.59
C ALA A 112 -0.29 18.93 6.16
N ALA A 113 0.26 17.98 5.42
CA ALA A 113 1.63 18.02 4.94
C ALA A 113 1.73 17.46 3.52
N ASN A 114 2.62 18.06 2.72
CA ASN A 114 3.03 17.54 1.43
C ASN A 114 4.50 17.09 1.54
N ASP A 115 4.76 15.79 1.41
CA ASP A 115 6.12 15.24 1.49
C ASP A 115 6.82 15.11 0.12
N GLY A 116 6.12 15.50 -0.95
CA GLY A 116 6.53 15.40 -2.35
C GLY A 116 6.04 14.14 -3.06
N ASN A 117 5.69 13.09 -2.33
CA ASN A 117 5.16 11.84 -2.87
C ASN A 117 3.68 11.65 -2.54
N SER A 118 3.20 12.25 -1.46
CA SER A 118 1.84 12.13 -0.96
C SER A 118 1.42 13.39 -0.19
N VAL A 119 0.12 13.59 -0.10
CA VAL A 119 -0.50 14.56 0.80
C VAL A 119 -1.07 13.81 1.98
N TRP A 120 -0.71 14.26 3.18
CA TRP A 120 -1.07 13.63 4.45
C TRP A 120 -1.90 14.59 5.27
N LEU A 121 -3.01 14.11 5.84
CA LEU A 121 -3.70 14.72 6.96
C LEU A 121 -3.40 13.87 8.19
N LEU A 122 -2.73 14.46 9.17
CA LEU A 122 -2.16 13.79 10.32
C LEU A 122 -2.92 14.20 11.59
N ARG A 123 -3.13 13.22 12.46
CA ARG A 123 -3.75 13.38 13.76
C ARG A 123 -2.86 12.78 14.84
N ASP A 124 -2.81 13.47 15.98
CA ASP A 124 -2.24 12.95 17.21
C ASP A 124 -3.34 12.46 18.14
N GLY A 125 -3.08 11.38 18.88
CA GLY A 125 -4.01 10.88 19.89
C GLY A 125 -3.93 9.38 20.12
N ASN A 126 -4.67 8.92 21.12
CA ASN A 126 -4.80 7.51 21.48
C ASN A 126 -6.25 7.14 21.89
N ALA A 127 -7.20 8.06 21.73
CA ALA A 127 -8.60 7.74 21.92
C ALA A 127 -9.05 6.75 20.83
N SER A 128 -9.91 5.78 21.17
CA SER A 128 -10.43 4.86 20.18
C SER A 128 -11.48 5.54 19.31
N GLU A 129 -11.36 5.42 18.00
CA GLU A 129 -12.20 6.14 17.03
C GLU A 129 -12.77 5.25 15.93
N LEU A 130 -12.35 3.99 15.91
CA LEU A 130 -12.86 2.95 15.03
C LEU A 130 -12.89 1.63 15.79
N ALA A 131 -14.09 1.06 15.92
CA ALA A 131 -14.31 -0.33 16.30
C ALA A 131 -14.88 -1.10 15.11
N ILE A 132 -14.43 -2.35 14.94
CA ILE A 132 -14.77 -3.19 13.78
C ILE A 132 -15.37 -4.50 14.29
N SER A 133 -16.60 -4.82 13.87
CA SER A 133 -17.36 -5.90 14.50
C SER A 133 -16.78 -7.30 14.35
N PHE A 134 -16.00 -7.56 13.28
CA PHE A 134 -15.33 -8.85 13.06
C PHE A 134 -13.96 -8.97 13.75
N ILE A 135 -13.49 -7.91 14.43
CA ILE A 135 -12.31 -7.93 15.32
C ILE A 135 -12.66 -7.18 16.62
N PRO A 136 -13.64 -7.67 17.40
CA PRO A 136 -14.31 -6.90 18.46
C PRO A 136 -13.40 -6.54 19.66
N GLU A 137 -12.32 -7.31 19.85
CA GLU A 137 -11.35 -7.09 20.95
C GLU A 137 -10.35 -5.97 20.64
N GLU A 138 -10.31 -5.50 19.40
CA GLU A 138 -9.35 -4.50 18.95
C GLU A 138 -10.05 -3.15 18.73
N GLN A 139 -9.30 -2.09 18.97
CA GLN A 139 -9.76 -0.71 18.90
C GLN A 139 -8.69 0.10 18.18
N TYR A 140 -9.12 1.04 17.34
CA TYR A 140 -8.20 1.76 16.47
C TYR A 140 -8.40 3.27 16.53
N HIS A 141 -7.28 3.99 16.46
CA HIS A 141 -7.20 5.42 16.32
C HIS A 141 -6.86 5.78 14.87
N LEU A 142 -7.54 6.80 14.31
CA LEU A 142 -7.19 7.34 13.00
C LEU A 142 -5.93 8.19 13.12
N ASP A 143 -4.78 7.66 12.69
CA ASP A 143 -3.49 8.37 12.75
C ASP A 143 -3.30 9.28 11.51
N ALA A 144 -3.77 8.83 10.33
CA ALA A 144 -3.56 9.57 9.10
C ALA A 144 -4.62 9.32 8.03
N VAL A 145 -4.79 10.30 7.15
CA VAL A 145 -5.49 10.16 5.86
C VAL A 145 -4.56 10.60 4.75
N ASN A 146 -4.49 9.84 3.66
CA ASN A 146 -3.84 10.28 2.44
C ASN A 146 -4.78 10.10 1.23
N PHE A 147 -4.42 10.76 0.14
CA PHE A 147 -5.16 10.73 -1.11
C PHE A 147 -4.22 10.35 -2.25
N HIS A 148 -4.78 9.59 -3.17
CA HIS A 148 -4.16 9.09 -4.38
C HIS A 148 -4.99 9.58 -5.58
N TRP A 149 -4.30 10.07 -6.61
CA TRP A 149 -4.92 10.61 -7.81
C TRP A 149 -3.99 10.49 -9.02
N ALA A 150 -4.57 10.61 -10.20
CA ALA A 150 -3.86 10.75 -11.46
C ALA A 150 -4.40 11.91 -12.29
N THR A 151 -3.75 12.13 -13.43
CA THR A 151 -4.12 13.12 -14.42
C THR A 151 -5.26 12.67 -15.33
N GLU A 152 -5.48 11.36 -15.47
CA GLU A 152 -6.50 10.80 -16.36
C GLU A 152 -7.71 10.28 -15.56
N PRO A 153 -8.95 10.44 -16.08
CA PRO A 153 -10.13 9.81 -15.50
C PRO A 153 -9.95 8.29 -15.40
N MET A 154 -10.42 7.68 -14.30
CA MET A 154 -10.38 6.23 -14.05
C MET A 154 -8.98 5.59 -13.92
N ASN A 155 -7.93 6.39 -13.70
CA ASN A 155 -6.57 5.90 -13.47
C ASN A 155 -5.91 6.49 -12.21
N GLY A 156 -6.73 7.01 -11.29
CA GLY A 156 -6.28 7.72 -10.09
C GLY A 156 -6.32 6.90 -8.81
N SER A 157 -6.85 5.69 -8.82
CA SER A 157 -6.80 4.78 -7.67
C SER A 157 -5.55 3.91 -7.69
N GLU A 158 -5.12 3.48 -6.51
CA GLU A 158 -4.02 2.54 -6.36
C GLU A 158 -4.51 1.11 -6.52
N HIS A 159 -5.60 0.76 -5.84
CA HIS A 159 -6.30 -0.50 -6.07
C HIS A 159 -7.09 -0.44 -7.37
N THR A 160 -7.29 -1.62 -7.95
CA THR A 160 -8.18 -1.81 -9.10
C THR A 160 -9.14 -2.96 -8.84
N ILE A 161 -10.25 -2.99 -9.58
CA ILE A 161 -11.22 -4.08 -9.52
C ILE A 161 -11.35 -4.69 -10.92
N GLY A 162 -10.83 -5.90 -11.10
CA GLY A 162 -10.80 -6.57 -12.39
C GLY A 162 -10.05 -5.75 -13.46
N GLY A 163 -8.98 -5.08 -13.05
CA GLY A 163 -8.16 -4.21 -13.90
C GLY A 163 -8.74 -2.81 -14.14
N VAL A 164 -9.86 -2.45 -13.52
CA VAL A 164 -10.46 -1.12 -13.64
C VAL A 164 -10.10 -0.24 -12.44
N GLY A 165 -9.52 0.93 -12.71
CA GLY A 165 -9.25 1.96 -11.71
C GLY A 165 -10.39 2.97 -11.56
N TYR A 166 -10.26 3.83 -10.57
CA TYR A 166 -11.21 4.91 -10.22
C TYR A 166 -10.55 6.28 -10.40
N ALA A 167 -11.31 7.37 -10.26
CA ALA A 167 -10.77 8.72 -10.45
C ALA A 167 -9.75 9.13 -9.37
N GLY A 168 -9.85 8.51 -8.20
CA GLY A 168 -8.94 8.67 -7.07
C GLY A 168 -9.15 7.57 -6.04
N GLU A 169 -8.34 7.58 -4.99
CA GLU A 169 -8.51 6.71 -3.83
C GLU A 169 -8.04 7.43 -2.57
N MET A 170 -8.73 7.22 -1.46
CA MET A 170 -8.38 7.76 -0.16
C MET A 170 -8.08 6.60 0.79
N HIS A 171 -6.98 6.68 1.55
CA HIS A 171 -6.73 5.74 2.63
C HIS A 171 -6.90 6.41 3.98
N LEU A 172 -7.74 5.81 4.82
CA LEU A 172 -7.85 6.10 6.23
C LEU A 172 -6.96 5.09 6.96
N ILE A 173 -5.92 5.56 7.64
CA ILE A 173 -4.89 4.71 8.25
C ILE A 173 -5.08 4.72 9.76
N HIS A 174 -5.38 3.54 10.29
CA HIS A 174 -5.74 3.34 11.68
C HIS A 174 -4.69 2.53 12.42
N ARG A 175 -4.21 3.07 13.52
CA ARG A 175 -3.33 2.38 14.46
C ARG A 175 -4.15 1.75 15.58
N ASN A 176 -3.83 0.52 15.92
CA ASN A 176 -4.40 -0.16 17.07
C ASN A 176 -3.98 0.55 18.38
N THR A 177 -4.95 0.89 19.22
CA THR A 177 -4.77 1.69 20.45
C THR A 177 -3.99 0.96 21.54
N ARG A 178 -3.77 -0.36 21.39
CA ARG A 178 -2.86 -1.13 22.26
C ARG A 178 -1.41 -0.68 22.17
N PHE A 179 -1.04 0.01 21.09
CA PHE A 179 0.32 0.51 20.87
C PHE A 179 0.32 2.02 20.95
N ALA A 180 1.30 2.60 21.64
CA ALA A 180 1.34 4.05 21.86
C ALA A 180 1.73 4.82 20.60
N THR A 181 2.41 4.18 19.65
CA THR A 181 2.93 4.80 18.43
C THR A 181 2.75 3.94 17.19
N MET A 182 2.66 4.56 16.02
CA MET A 182 2.63 3.86 14.71
C MET A 182 3.85 2.95 14.52
N ALA A 183 5.02 3.38 14.99
CA ALA A 183 6.25 2.59 14.89
C ALA A 183 6.22 1.28 15.70
N GLU A 184 5.48 1.24 16.81
CA GLU A 184 5.24 0.01 17.57
C GLU A 184 4.19 -0.87 16.91
N ALA A 185 3.08 -0.25 16.48
CA ALA A 185 1.97 -0.92 15.84
C ALA A 185 2.38 -1.66 14.56
N LEU A 186 3.20 -1.03 13.71
CA LEU A 186 3.73 -1.61 12.48
C LEU A 186 4.61 -2.85 12.71
N LYS A 187 4.98 -3.20 13.94
CA LYS A 187 5.77 -4.40 14.24
C LYS A 187 4.89 -5.59 14.66
N GLN A 188 3.58 -5.39 14.73
CA GLN A 188 2.65 -6.30 15.39
C GLN A 188 1.53 -6.73 14.45
N PRO A 189 1.08 -8.00 14.53
CA PRO A 189 -0.15 -8.43 13.87
C PRO A 189 -1.33 -7.56 14.32
N ASN A 190 -2.21 -7.20 13.38
CA ASN A 190 -3.37 -6.34 13.62
C ASN A 190 -3.02 -4.96 14.22
N GLY A 191 -1.75 -4.55 14.19
CA GLY A 191 -1.33 -3.26 14.70
C GLY A 191 -1.79 -2.10 13.83
N VAL A 192 -1.93 -2.31 12.52
CA VAL A 192 -2.39 -1.28 11.59
C VAL A 192 -3.44 -1.84 10.64
N ILE A 193 -4.53 -1.09 10.49
CA ILE A 193 -5.55 -1.31 9.47
C ILE A 193 -5.54 -0.08 8.55
N ALA A 194 -5.74 -0.29 7.26
CA ALA A 194 -6.01 0.79 6.32
C ALA A 194 -7.34 0.54 5.61
N ILE A 195 -8.23 1.54 5.64
CA ILE A 195 -9.49 1.51 4.90
C ILE A 195 -9.29 2.31 3.61
N ALA A 196 -9.35 1.62 2.48
CA ALA A 196 -9.34 2.21 1.15
C ALA A 196 -10.76 2.54 0.68
N VAL A 197 -10.95 3.77 0.21
CA VAL A 197 -12.21 4.26 -0.35
C VAL A 197 -11.94 4.81 -1.73
N PHE A 198 -12.56 4.21 -2.75
CA PHE A 198 -12.49 4.70 -4.11
C PHE A 198 -13.23 6.03 -4.27
N LEU A 199 -12.72 6.89 -5.16
CA LEU A 199 -13.33 8.15 -5.54
C LEU A 199 -13.80 8.09 -6.98
N ASN A 200 -15.08 8.39 -7.22
CA ASN A 200 -15.66 8.48 -8.55
C ASN A 200 -15.94 9.92 -8.92
N GLU A 201 -15.57 10.28 -10.15
CA GLU A 201 -15.88 11.59 -10.70
C GLU A 201 -17.39 11.80 -10.78
N SER A 202 -17.84 12.98 -10.37
CA SER A 202 -19.23 13.40 -10.32
C SER A 202 -19.37 14.85 -10.78
N HIS A 203 -20.59 15.31 -11.03
CA HIS A 203 -20.82 16.68 -11.46
C HIS A 203 -20.65 17.70 -10.31
N ASP A 204 -21.16 17.35 -9.13
CA ASP A 204 -21.26 18.27 -8.00
C ASP A 204 -20.09 18.07 -7.01
N ASP A 205 -19.64 19.16 -6.41
CA ASP A 205 -18.62 19.13 -5.36
C ASP A 205 -19.11 18.29 -4.18
N ASN A 206 -18.24 17.41 -3.68
CA ASN A 206 -18.50 16.69 -2.45
C ASN A 206 -18.16 17.60 -1.26
N ALA A 207 -19.19 18.02 -0.51
CA ALA A 207 -19.06 18.90 0.65
C ALA A 207 -18.15 18.32 1.74
N ALA A 208 -18.10 16.98 1.90
CA ALA A 208 -17.20 16.32 2.85
C ALA A 208 -15.73 16.62 2.54
N PHE A 209 -15.37 16.67 1.25
CA PHE A 209 -14.00 16.94 0.82
C PHE A 209 -13.66 18.43 0.75
N ALA A 210 -14.65 19.33 0.72
CA ALA A 210 -14.42 20.78 0.52
C ALA A 210 -13.38 21.38 1.50
N PRO A 211 -13.43 21.11 2.82
CA PRO A 211 -12.43 21.64 3.76
C PRO A 211 -11.01 21.19 3.41
N PHE A 212 -10.83 19.95 2.94
CA PHE A 212 -9.53 19.45 2.53
C PHE A 212 -9.10 20.04 1.20
N ILE A 213 -10.01 20.12 0.25
CA ILE A 213 -9.72 20.68 -1.07
C ILE A 213 -9.29 22.16 -0.97
N ASP A 214 -9.85 22.91 -0.02
CA ASP A 214 -9.53 24.32 0.16
C ASP A 214 -8.18 24.59 0.85
N ILE A 215 -7.59 23.61 1.54
CA ILE A 215 -6.24 23.74 2.11
C ILE A 215 -5.13 23.42 1.12
N LEU A 216 -5.41 22.74 0.00
CA LEU A 216 -4.41 22.29 -0.97
C LEU A 216 -3.47 23.41 -1.45
N PRO A 217 -3.93 24.66 -1.67
CA PRO A 217 -3.03 25.77 -2.00
C PRO A 217 -1.97 26.07 -0.93
N SER A 218 -2.27 25.83 0.35
CA SER A 218 -1.35 26.04 1.47
C SER A 218 -0.28 24.94 1.59
N ILE A 219 -0.53 23.77 1.00
CA ILE A 219 0.39 22.63 0.97
C ILE A 219 0.83 22.28 -0.46
N HIS A 220 0.85 23.29 -1.34
CA HIS A 220 1.01 23.08 -2.76
C HIS A 220 2.38 22.49 -3.15
N TYR A 221 3.44 22.79 -2.41
CA TYR A 221 4.81 22.33 -2.67
C TYR A 221 5.29 21.33 -1.63
N LYS A 222 6.23 20.47 -2.02
CA LYS A 222 6.93 19.58 -1.09
C LYS A 222 7.51 20.35 0.09
N GLY A 223 7.38 19.79 1.29
CA GLY A 223 7.82 20.37 2.55
C GLY A 223 6.85 21.41 3.13
N SER A 224 5.78 21.76 2.40
CA SER A 224 4.74 22.65 2.92
C SER A 224 3.86 21.93 3.93
N GLU A 225 3.53 22.62 5.01
CA GLU A 225 2.69 22.11 6.09
C GLU A 225 1.73 23.20 6.56
N CYS A 226 0.51 22.82 6.96
CA CYS A 226 -0.42 23.74 7.59
C CYS A 226 -1.21 23.06 8.71
N LYS A 227 -1.62 23.84 9.71
CA LYS A 227 -2.53 23.37 10.75
C LYS A 227 -3.96 23.38 10.22
N LEU A 228 -4.73 22.34 10.54
CA LEU A 228 -6.16 22.29 10.25
C LEU A 228 -6.92 22.65 11.51
N CYS A 229 -7.70 23.73 11.45
CA CYS A 229 -8.59 24.13 12.52
C CYS A 229 -10.01 23.65 12.20
N SER A 230 -10.68 22.98 13.14
CA SER A 230 -12.07 22.55 12.99
C SER A 230 -12.32 21.66 11.77
N PHE A 231 -11.52 20.60 11.63
CA PHE A 231 -11.64 19.62 10.54
C PHE A 231 -12.39 18.37 11.03
N ASP A 232 -13.50 18.02 10.36
CA ASP A 232 -14.31 16.85 10.73
C ASP A 232 -13.94 15.63 9.87
N PHE A 233 -13.04 14.78 10.38
CA PHE A 233 -12.64 13.56 9.68
C PHE A 233 -13.79 12.56 9.54
N GLN A 234 -14.86 12.66 10.32
CA GLN A 234 -15.99 11.73 10.24
C GLN A 234 -16.68 11.80 8.88
N GLU A 235 -16.68 12.97 8.24
CA GLU A 235 -17.22 13.19 6.90
C GLU A 235 -16.45 12.42 5.81
N PHE A 236 -15.20 12.02 6.07
CA PHE A 236 -14.43 11.19 5.14
C PHE A 236 -14.80 9.72 5.21
N PHE A 237 -15.36 9.26 6.32
CA PHE A 237 -15.79 7.88 6.43
C PHE A 237 -17.04 7.68 5.58
N PRO A 238 -17.10 6.65 4.71
CA PRO A 238 -18.28 6.44 3.89
C PRO A 238 -19.52 6.20 4.76
N PRO A 239 -20.71 6.66 4.34
CA PRO A 239 -21.96 6.36 5.03
C PRO A 239 -22.19 4.86 5.22
N ALA A 240 -22.92 4.48 6.27
CA ALA A 240 -23.10 3.08 6.69
C ALA A 240 -23.68 2.18 5.59
N GLU A 241 -24.49 2.71 4.67
CA GLU A 241 -25.00 1.99 3.52
C GLU A 241 -23.92 1.62 2.49
N LYS A 242 -22.85 2.43 2.39
CA LYS A 242 -21.72 2.22 1.48
C LYS A 242 -20.66 1.28 2.06
N THR A 243 -20.61 1.09 3.37
CA THR A 243 -19.60 0.25 4.03
C THR A 243 -20.00 -1.21 4.22
N LYS A 244 -21.19 -1.62 3.75
CA LYS A 244 -21.67 -3.01 3.89
C LYS A 244 -20.86 -4.00 3.04
N GLU A 245 -20.38 -3.54 1.90
CA GLU A 245 -19.65 -4.37 0.93
C GLU A 245 -18.18 -3.94 0.88
N PHE A 246 -17.29 -4.85 1.24
CA PHE A 246 -15.85 -4.60 1.25
C PHE A 246 -15.07 -5.89 1.03
N TRP A 247 -13.79 -5.72 0.71
CA TRP A 247 -12.80 -6.79 0.68
C TRP A 247 -11.81 -6.63 1.82
N LEU A 248 -11.27 -7.75 2.30
CA LEU A 248 -10.27 -7.80 3.37
C LEU A 248 -9.08 -8.64 2.91
N TYR A 249 -7.87 -8.10 3.04
CA TYR A 249 -6.64 -8.85 2.75
C TYR A 249 -5.42 -8.31 3.51
N GLU A 250 -4.40 -9.16 3.69
CA GLU A 250 -3.12 -8.77 4.26
C GLU A 250 -2.18 -8.21 3.18
N GLY A 251 -1.63 -7.04 3.43
CA GLY A 251 -0.86 -6.29 2.46
C GLY A 251 0.25 -5.45 3.08
N SER A 252 0.66 -4.43 2.34
CA SER A 252 1.69 -3.48 2.76
C SER A 252 1.24 -2.04 2.69
N GLU A 253 2.07 -1.15 3.23
CA GLU A 253 2.00 0.27 2.89
C GLU A 253 2.19 0.46 1.38
N THR A 254 1.45 1.39 0.79
CA THR A 254 1.60 1.76 -0.62
C THR A 254 2.55 2.93 -0.83
N VAL A 255 3.01 3.55 0.27
CA VAL A 255 4.09 4.54 0.30
C VAL A 255 5.34 3.90 0.94
N GLU A 256 6.52 4.37 0.56
CA GLU A 256 7.79 3.88 1.16
C GLU A 256 7.73 3.96 2.69
N PRO A 257 8.23 2.94 3.42
CA PRO A 257 9.11 1.85 2.96
C PRO A 257 8.39 0.55 2.59
N PHE A 258 7.07 0.58 2.34
CA PHE A 258 6.29 -0.57 1.86
C PHE A 258 6.26 -1.79 2.81
N ARG A 259 6.15 -1.57 4.13
CA ARG A 259 6.14 -2.66 5.12
C ARG A 259 4.89 -3.52 4.98
N GLU A 260 5.06 -4.85 5.00
CA GLU A 260 4.00 -5.86 4.86
C GLU A 260 3.27 -6.08 6.20
N THR A 261 2.64 -5.03 6.70
CA THR A 261 2.11 -4.96 8.08
C THR A 261 0.69 -4.39 8.12
N ILE A 262 0.05 -4.23 6.96
CA ILE A 262 -1.23 -3.54 6.82
C ILE A 262 -2.32 -4.56 6.54
N ASN A 263 -3.36 -4.56 7.36
CA ASN A 263 -4.62 -5.21 7.04
C ASN A 263 -5.49 -4.23 6.24
N TRP A 264 -5.71 -4.53 4.97
CA TRP A 264 -6.47 -3.68 4.06
C TRP A 264 -7.95 -4.03 4.09
N ILE A 265 -8.78 -3.00 4.26
CA ILE A 265 -10.24 -3.06 4.08
C ILE A 265 -10.57 -2.16 2.89
N VAL A 266 -10.92 -2.75 1.75
CA VAL A 266 -11.23 -2.00 0.54
C VAL A 266 -12.74 -1.92 0.37
N ILE A 267 -13.31 -0.73 0.59
CA ILE A 267 -14.75 -0.49 0.46
C ILE A 267 -15.15 -0.56 -1.01
N ARG A 268 -16.16 -1.36 -1.34
CA ARG A 268 -16.61 -1.56 -2.73
C ARG A 268 -17.29 -0.33 -3.30
N ALA A 269 -18.06 0.39 -2.49
CA ALA A 269 -18.78 1.58 -2.93
C ALA A 269 -17.84 2.80 -2.95
N ALA A 270 -17.86 3.55 -4.06
CA ALA A 270 -17.08 4.77 -4.20
C ALA A 270 -17.78 6.00 -3.59
N MET A 271 -16.98 6.97 -3.16
CA MET A 271 -17.41 8.31 -2.78
C MET A 271 -17.33 9.27 -3.98
N PRO A 272 -18.31 10.17 -4.17
CA PRO A 272 -18.26 11.14 -5.27
C PRO A 272 -17.19 12.20 -5.03
N ILE A 273 -16.56 12.70 -6.08
CA ILE A 273 -15.70 13.88 -6.08
C ILE A 273 -15.90 14.61 -7.42
N SER A 274 -15.93 15.94 -7.43
CA SER A 274 -16.13 16.67 -8.70
C SER A 274 -14.84 16.79 -9.52
N SER A 275 -14.98 17.09 -10.82
CA SER A 275 -13.84 17.41 -11.69
C SER A 275 -13.03 18.59 -11.15
N SER A 276 -13.68 19.64 -10.63
CA SER A 276 -13.03 20.82 -10.03
C SER A 276 -12.22 20.47 -8.78
N GLN A 277 -12.72 19.57 -7.93
CA GLN A 277 -11.99 19.08 -6.77
C GLN A 277 -10.79 18.22 -7.19
N LEU A 278 -10.96 17.33 -8.18
CA LEU A 278 -9.85 16.55 -8.75
C LEU A 278 -8.76 17.45 -9.38
N ASP A 279 -9.14 18.52 -10.05
CA ASP A 279 -8.19 19.46 -10.65
C ASP A 279 -7.35 20.19 -9.59
N LYS A 280 -7.94 20.50 -8.43
CA LYS A 280 -7.18 21.05 -7.29
C LYS A 280 -6.18 20.03 -6.74
N LEU A 281 -6.51 18.74 -6.68
CA LEU A 281 -5.54 17.67 -6.32
C LEU A 281 -4.40 17.57 -7.35
N ARG A 282 -4.73 17.56 -8.65
CA ARG A 282 -3.76 17.53 -9.76
C ARG A 282 -2.85 18.77 -9.80
N ALA A 283 -3.26 19.86 -9.15
CA ALA A 283 -2.45 21.07 -9.02
C ALA A 283 -1.34 20.95 -7.97
N VAL A 284 -1.35 19.96 -7.08
CA VAL A 284 -0.29 19.77 -6.07
C VAL A 284 1.04 19.33 -6.73
N ARG A 285 2.17 19.71 -6.12
CA ARG A 285 3.51 19.55 -6.67
C ARG A 285 4.41 18.70 -5.77
N ALA A 286 5.23 17.88 -6.42
CA ALA A 286 6.24 17.02 -5.82
C ALA A 286 7.56 17.76 -5.54
N GLY A 287 7.80 18.88 -6.22
CA GLY A 287 9.00 19.71 -6.05
C GLY A 287 8.86 20.77 -4.95
N CYS A 288 10.00 21.28 -4.50
CA CYS A 288 10.09 22.43 -3.60
C CYS A 288 9.74 23.74 -4.35
N TYR A 289 9.51 24.83 -3.61
CA TYR A 289 9.11 26.12 -4.20
C TYR A 289 10.21 26.77 -5.06
N ASP A 290 11.46 26.56 -4.66
CA ASP A 290 12.67 27.30 -4.99
C ASP A 290 13.61 26.57 -5.98
N GLU A 291 13.17 25.46 -6.56
CA GLU A 291 13.89 24.77 -7.64
C GLU A 291 13.62 25.45 -9.00
N GLU A 292 14.67 26.02 -9.63
CA GLU A 292 14.61 26.81 -10.89
C GLU A 292 14.33 25.98 -12.17
N THR A 293 13.79 24.76 -12.07
CA THR A 293 13.45 23.96 -13.27
C THR A 293 12.00 24.17 -13.72
N SER A 294 11.85 24.30 -15.04
CA SER A 294 10.60 24.57 -15.79
C SER A 294 9.45 23.64 -15.38
N ASP A 295 8.44 24.20 -14.71
CA ASP A 295 7.22 23.57 -14.19
C ASP A 295 7.42 22.43 -13.18
N LYS A 296 7.68 22.81 -11.92
CA LYS A 296 7.29 22.14 -10.67
C LYS A 296 6.62 20.78 -10.93
N LEU A 297 7.36 19.69 -10.72
CA LEU A 297 6.91 18.33 -11.03
C LEU A 297 5.53 18.08 -10.43
N ALA A 298 4.53 17.79 -11.27
CA ALA A 298 3.20 17.40 -10.79
C ALA A 298 3.32 16.17 -9.89
N MET A 299 2.66 16.20 -8.74
CA MET A 299 2.66 15.05 -7.84
C MET A 299 1.90 13.89 -8.50
N LYS A 300 2.49 12.69 -8.42
CA LYS A 300 1.89 11.43 -8.86
C LYS A 300 1.90 10.46 -7.69
N PRO A 301 0.95 10.60 -6.74
CA PRO A 301 0.91 9.79 -5.53
C PRO A 301 0.31 8.42 -5.85
N LEU A 302 0.94 7.65 -6.73
CA LEU A 302 0.47 6.33 -7.14
C LEU A 302 1.60 5.31 -7.16
N ARG A 303 1.31 4.16 -6.58
CA ARG A 303 2.11 2.96 -6.71
C ARG A 303 1.50 2.01 -7.74
N GLU A 304 2.36 1.36 -8.52
CA GLU A 304 1.94 0.32 -9.46
C GLU A 304 1.32 -0.88 -8.73
N ILE A 305 0.33 -1.52 -9.39
CA ILE A 305 -0.29 -2.76 -8.91
C ILE A 305 0.78 -3.84 -8.66
N GLN A 306 0.67 -4.49 -7.52
CA GLN A 306 1.55 -5.56 -7.10
C GLN A 306 0.88 -6.93 -7.33
N PRO A 307 1.67 -7.99 -7.61
CA PRO A 307 1.12 -9.33 -7.77
C PRO A 307 0.39 -9.81 -6.51
N ALA A 308 -0.79 -10.41 -6.67
CA ALA A 308 -1.55 -10.98 -5.56
C ALA A 308 -0.83 -12.17 -4.87
N ASN A 309 0.13 -12.82 -5.54
CA ASN A 309 1.00 -13.86 -4.94
C ASN A 309 0.25 -14.98 -4.18
N SER A 310 -0.87 -15.44 -4.73
CA SER A 310 -1.74 -16.48 -4.13
C SER A 310 -2.36 -16.11 -2.78
N ARG A 311 -2.35 -14.82 -2.39
CA ARG A 311 -3.07 -14.35 -1.20
C ARG A 311 -4.57 -14.58 -1.35
N THR A 312 -5.21 -14.95 -0.25
CA THR A 312 -6.67 -14.99 -0.19
C THR A 312 -7.19 -13.58 0.06
N VAL A 313 -8.06 -13.10 -0.82
CA VAL A 313 -8.84 -11.88 -0.60
C VAL A 313 -10.23 -12.30 -0.14
N LEU A 314 -10.61 -11.90 1.06
CA LEU A 314 -11.94 -12.16 1.61
C LEU A 314 -12.92 -11.09 1.13
N SER A 315 -14.19 -11.45 0.99
CA SER A 315 -15.29 -10.54 0.67
C SER A 315 -16.40 -10.63 1.72
N SER A 316 -16.98 -9.48 2.08
CA SER A 316 -18.15 -9.41 2.98
C SER A 316 -19.48 -9.75 2.30
N PHE A 317 -19.47 -9.95 0.99
CA PHE A 317 -20.65 -10.19 0.17
C PHE A 317 -20.37 -11.33 -0.81
N ARG A 318 -21.42 -12.05 -1.20
CA ARG A 318 -21.27 -13.13 -2.19
C ARG A 318 -21.11 -12.51 -3.57
N SER A 319 -20.06 -12.89 -4.30
CA SER A 319 -19.97 -12.55 -5.73
C SER A 319 -21.18 -13.15 -6.46
N VAL A 320 -21.65 -12.52 -7.52
CA VAL A 320 -22.89 -12.91 -8.22
C VAL A 320 -22.84 -14.38 -8.73
N ALA A 321 -21.64 -14.95 -8.88
CA ALA A 321 -21.43 -16.36 -9.20
C ALA A 321 -21.68 -17.35 -8.03
N GLY A 322 -21.86 -16.84 -6.81
CA GLY A 322 -22.11 -17.60 -5.59
C GLY A 322 -23.41 -17.22 -4.88
N ALA A 323 -24.34 -16.55 -5.56
CA ALA A 323 -25.70 -16.39 -5.05
C ALA A 323 -26.31 -17.78 -4.81
N PRO A 324 -27.03 -18.01 -3.70
CA PRO A 324 -27.81 -19.24 -3.52
C PRO A 324 -28.69 -19.43 -4.75
N ASP A 325 -28.68 -20.64 -5.34
CA ASP A 325 -29.65 -20.99 -6.37
C ASP A 325 -31.04 -20.87 -5.72
N LEU A 326 -31.76 -19.79 -6.04
CA LEU A 326 -33.09 -19.50 -5.50
C LEU A 326 -34.16 -20.43 -6.11
N GLY A 327 -33.75 -21.48 -6.85
CA GLY A 327 -34.64 -22.57 -7.23
C GLY A 327 -35.65 -22.21 -8.31
N PHE A 328 -35.47 -21.10 -9.03
CA PHE A 328 -36.30 -20.76 -10.18
C PHE A 328 -35.70 -21.33 -11.47
N ARG A 329 -35.75 -22.66 -11.61
CA ARG A 329 -35.75 -23.30 -12.94
C ARG A 329 -37.15 -23.86 -13.16
N GLN A 330 -37.88 -23.22 -14.09
CA GLN A 330 -39.08 -23.82 -14.70
C GLN A 330 -38.65 -24.89 -15.70
#